data_AF-A0A6L5GFB4-F1
#
_entry.id   AF-A0A6L5GFB4-F1
#
_cell.length_a   1.000
_cell.length_b   1.000
_cell.length_c   1.000
_cell.angle_alpha   90.00
_cell.angle_beta   90.00
_cell.angle_gamma   90.00
#
_symmetry.space_group_name_H-M   'P 1'
#
loop_
_entity.id
_entity.type
_entity.pdbx_description
1 polymer ?
#
loop_
_entity_poly.entity_id
_entity_poly.type
_entity_poly.pdbx_seq_one_letter_code
_entity_poly.pdbx_strand_id
1 'polypeptide(L)'
;MPVRSFSGIDPAALTVVGESEVGERRLRFGVLAGTPRLWITVQDQVPPVVGYLTGFDTRRIDLHVTEPDHLEWARPPGRAAQIKRAALDAWNRAHRTCEG
;
A
#
# COMPACT_ATOMS: atom_id res chain seq x y z
N MET A 1 18.92 14.32 7.63
CA MET A 1 17.97 15.07 6.78
C MET A 1 16.64 14.34 6.77
N PRO A 2 15.50 14.98 7.06
CA PRO A 2 14.21 14.32 6.92
C PRO A 2 13.82 14.28 5.44
N VAL A 3 13.55 13.09 4.93
CA VAL A 3 13.08 12.90 3.56
C VAL A 3 11.61 13.27 3.56
N ARG A 4 11.26 14.31 2.80
CA ARG A 4 9.86 14.69 2.57
C ARG A 4 9.26 13.66 1.60
N SER A 5 8.61 12.62 2.12
CA SER A 5 7.62 11.88 1.32
C SER A 5 6.51 12.87 0.94
N PHE A 6 6.18 12.98 -0.34
CA PHE A 6 5.08 13.84 -0.82
C PHE A 6 3.71 13.38 -0.31
N SER A 7 3.59 12.16 0.21
CA SER A 7 2.36 11.63 0.80
C SER A 7 1.97 12.21 2.17
N GLY A 8 2.87 12.91 2.87
CA GLY A 8 2.57 13.58 4.15
C GLY A 8 2.19 12.63 5.30
N ILE A 9 2.35 11.32 5.13
CA ILE A 9 2.03 10.31 6.14
C ILE A 9 3.30 9.68 6.69
N ASP A 10 3.34 9.54 8.00
CA ASP A 10 4.34 8.75 8.71
C ASP A 10 4.01 7.26 8.60
N PRO A 11 4.87 6.44 7.96
CA PRO A 11 4.69 4.99 7.89
C PRO A 11 4.55 4.33 9.27
N ALA A 12 5.17 4.88 10.31
CA ALA A 12 5.08 4.36 11.67
C ALA A 12 3.69 4.55 12.30
N ALA A 13 2.88 5.46 11.76
CA ALA A 13 1.50 5.69 12.20
C ALA A 13 0.50 4.70 11.57
N LEU A 14 0.95 3.84 10.64
CA LEU A 14 0.08 2.88 9.96
C LEU A 14 -0.06 1.59 10.79
N THR A 15 -1.29 1.16 10.99
CA THR A 15 -1.56 -0.20 11.47
C THR A 15 -1.41 -1.16 10.29
N VAL A 16 -0.34 -1.97 10.31
CA VAL A 16 -0.07 -2.94 9.25
C VAL A 16 -1.10 -4.07 9.31
N VAL A 17 -1.83 -4.25 8.22
CA VAL A 17 -2.86 -5.29 8.07
C VAL A 17 -2.36 -6.48 7.25
N GLY A 18 -1.23 -6.33 6.55
CA GLY A 18 -0.59 -7.44 5.88
C GLY A 18 0.65 -7.01 5.11
N GLU A 19 1.40 -8.01 4.65
CA GLU A 19 2.60 -7.83 3.87
C GLU A 19 2.58 -8.80 2.68
N SER A 20 3.23 -8.41 1.59
CA SER A 20 3.37 -9.26 0.40
C SER A 20 4.60 -8.88 -0.41
N GLU A 21 5.22 -9.87 -1.02
CA GLU A 21 6.28 -9.63 -2.00
C GLU A 21 5.65 -9.35 -3.36
N VAL A 22 6.07 -8.27 -4.00
CA VAL A 22 5.65 -7.89 -5.35
C VAL A 22 6.87 -7.50 -6.15
N GLY A 23 7.23 -8.33 -7.13
CA GLY A 23 8.54 -8.24 -7.77
C GLY A 23 9.64 -8.46 -6.72
N GLU A 24 10.60 -7.54 -6.66
CA GLU A 24 11.74 -7.60 -5.73
C GLU A 24 11.52 -6.78 -4.45
N ARG A 25 10.30 -6.26 -4.22
CA ARG A 25 10.00 -5.42 -3.06
C ARG A 25 8.98 -6.08 -2.14
N ARG A 26 9.28 -6.06 -0.85
CA ARG A 26 8.33 -6.40 0.22
C ARG A 26 7.46 -5.18 0.50
N LEU A 27 6.18 -5.28 0.14
CA LEU A 27 5.18 -4.27 0.39
C LEU A 27 4.51 -4.53 1.74
N ARG A 28 4.26 -3.45 2.47
CA ARG A 28 3.40 -3.43 3.65
C ARG A 28 2.13 -2.68 3.31
N PHE A 29 1.00 -3.27 3.66
CA PHE A 29 -0.30 -2.67 3.53
C PHE A 29 -0.76 -2.24 4.92
N GLY A 30 -1.05 -0.95 5.07
CA GLY A 30 -1.42 -0.37 6.36
C GLY A 30 -2.62 0.54 6.27
N VAL A 31 -3.40 0.59 7.34
CA VAL A 31 -4.53 1.51 7.47
C VAL A 31 -4.17 2.63 8.43
N LEU A 32 -4.66 3.83 8.13
CA LEU A 32 -4.63 4.95 9.06
C LEU A 32 -6.06 5.22 9.52
N ALA A 33 -6.27 5.24 10.83
CA ALA A 33 -7.58 5.49 11.43
C ALA A 33 -8.19 6.79 10.90
N GLY A 34 -9.48 6.74 10.54
CA GLY A 34 -10.19 7.89 9.98
C GLY A 34 -9.99 8.12 8.48
N THR A 35 -9.25 7.26 7.78
CA THR A 35 -9.13 7.33 6.31
C THR A 35 -9.55 6.00 5.63
N PRO A 36 -10.40 6.04 4.58
CA PRO A 36 -10.80 4.84 3.85
C PRO A 36 -9.73 4.48 2.79
N ARG A 37 -8.47 4.43 3.21
CA ARG A 37 -7.31 4.20 2.34
C ARG A 37 -6.46 3.08 2.90
N LEU A 38 -6.04 2.19 2.01
CA LEU A 38 -5.02 1.20 2.31
C LEU A 38 -3.67 1.70 1.79
N TRP A 39 -2.83 2.18 2.68
CA TRP A 39 -1.52 2.71 2.37
C TRP A 39 -0.54 1.59 2.03
N ILE A 40 0.35 1.87 1.09
CA ILE A 40 1.39 0.96 0.63
C ILE A 40 2.73 1.55 1.05
N THR A 41 3.52 0.78 1.79
CA THR A 41 4.88 1.17 2.18
C THR A 41 5.90 0.08 1.88
N VAL A 42 7.17 0.47 1.81
CA VAL A 42 8.35 -0.35 1.57
C VAL A 42 9.39 0.01 2.64
N GLN A 43 9.94 -0.98 3.32
CA GLN A 43 10.84 -0.72 4.46
C GLN A 43 12.23 -0.24 4.05
N ASP A 44 12.74 -0.75 2.93
CA ASP A 44 14.16 -0.58 2.54
C ASP A 44 14.32 0.45 1.41
N GLN A 45 13.38 1.39 1.29
CA GLN A 45 13.39 2.41 0.24
C GLN A 45 13.03 3.78 0.81
N VAL A 46 13.54 4.81 0.15
CA VAL A 46 13.34 6.21 0.50
C VAL A 46 12.83 6.91 -0.77
N PRO A 47 11.62 7.51 -0.75
CA PRO A 47 10.66 7.51 0.35
C PRO A 47 10.09 6.11 0.65
N PRO A 48 9.64 5.84 1.89
CA PRO A 48 9.07 4.54 2.25
C PRO A 48 7.62 4.36 1.79
N VAL A 49 6.91 5.44 1.45
CA VAL A 49 5.50 5.38 1.04
C VAL A 49 5.41 5.26 -0.47
N VAL A 50 4.76 4.21 -0.98
CA VAL A 50 4.53 4.05 -2.43
C VAL A 50 3.28 4.83 -2.88
N GLY A 51 2.26 4.82 -2.03
CA GLY A 51 0.97 5.40 -2.33
C GLY A 51 -0.13 4.70 -1.55
N TYR A 52 -1.32 4.58 -2.14
CA TYR A 52 -2.47 3.97 -1.48
C TYR A 52 -3.45 3.35 -2.47
N LEU A 53 -4.31 2.47 -1.95
CA LEU A 53 -5.45 1.91 -2.65
C LEU A 53 -6.76 2.39 -2.02
N THR A 54 -7.78 2.53 -2.86
CA THR A 54 -9.17 2.85 -2.48
C THR A 54 -10.17 1.93 -3.18
N GLY A 55 -11.44 2.00 -2.80
CA GLY A 55 -12.52 1.29 -3.49
C GLY A 55 -12.64 -0.19 -3.13
N PHE A 56 -12.15 -0.58 -1.94
CA PHE A 56 -12.38 -1.92 -1.39
C PHE A 56 -13.87 -2.19 -1.18
N ASP A 57 -14.64 -1.18 -0.76
CA ASP A 57 -16.09 -1.30 -0.54
C ASP A 57 -16.88 -1.44 -1.85
N THR A 58 -16.39 -0.81 -2.93
CA THR A 58 -17.08 -0.77 -4.23
C THR A 58 -16.62 -1.88 -5.19
N ARG A 59 -15.76 -2.80 -4.73
CA ARG A 59 -15.11 -3.86 -5.52
C ARG A 59 -14.31 -3.35 -6.73
N ARG A 60 -14.07 -2.04 -6.81
CA ARG A 60 -13.25 -1.41 -7.83
C ARG A 60 -12.03 -0.82 -7.15
N ILE A 61 -10.97 -1.63 -7.09
CA ILE A 61 -9.73 -1.23 -6.45
C ILE A 61 -8.96 -0.30 -7.38
N ASP A 62 -8.81 0.94 -6.96
CA ASP A 62 -8.00 1.95 -7.64
C ASP A 62 -6.67 2.11 -6.91
N LEU A 63 -5.57 2.11 -7.68
CA LEU A 63 -4.21 2.23 -7.18
C LEU A 63 -3.72 3.64 -7.48
N HIS A 64 -3.32 4.36 -6.43
CA HIS A 64 -2.75 5.69 -6.52
C HIS A 64 -1.29 5.62 -6.08
N VAL A 65 -0.36 5.73 -7.04
CA VAL A 65 1.06 5.89 -6.75
C VAL A 65 1.34 7.37 -6.59
N THR A 66 1.76 7.79 -5.39
CA THR A 66 1.92 9.22 -5.05
C THR A 66 3.36 9.69 -5.18
N GLU A 67 4.33 8.77 -5.10
CA GLU A 67 5.75 9.13 -5.16
C GLU A 67 6.32 8.86 -6.56
N PRO A 68 6.92 9.87 -7.22
CA PRO A 68 7.60 9.74 -8.51
C PRO A 68 8.67 8.65 -8.52
N ASP A 69 9.42 8.52 -7.44
CA ASP A 69 10.51 7.53 -7.29
C ASP A 69 10.02 6.08 -7.31
N HIS A 70 8.71 5.87 -7.21
CA HIS A 70 8.09 4.55 -7.27
C HIS A 70 7.26 4.33 -8.54
N LEU A 71 7.01 5.38 -9.32
CA LEU A 71 6.25 5.30 -10.56
C LEU A 71 6.93 4.38 -11.58
N GLU A 72 8.25 4.49 -11.75
CA GLU A 72 8.99 3.61 -12.67
C GLU A 72 8.94 2.14 -12.27
N TRP A 73 9.04 1.85 -10.97
CA TRP A 73 8.91 0.48 -10.45
C TRP A 73 7.48 -0.05 -10.59
N ALA A 74 6.46 0.80 -10.47
CA ALA A 74 5.05 0.40 -10.59
C ALA A 74 4.56 0.29 -12.05
N ARG A 75 5.30 0.87 -13.01
CA ARG A 75 4.95 0.96 -14.43
C ARG A 75 4.96 -0.35 -15.23
N PRO A 76 5.80 -1.38 -14.94
CA PRO A 76 5.86 -2.58 -15.75
C PRO A 76 4.48 -3.24 -15.90
N PRO A 77 4.15 -3.81 -17.07
CA PRO A 77 2.85 -4.43 -17.30
C PRO A 77 2.59 -5.54 -16.27
N GLY A 78 1.38 -5.57 -15.74
CA GLY A 78 0.96 -6.53 -14.70
C GLY A 78 1.35 -6.15 -13.27
N ARG A 79 2.29 -5.22 -13.05
CA ARG A 79 2.70 -4.82 -11.69
C ARG A 79 1.54 -4.21 -10.89
N ALA A 80 0.79 -3.30 -11.50
CA ALA A 80 -0.41 -2.73 -10.86
C ALA A 80 -1.45 -3.80 -10.49
N ALA A 81 -1.63 -4.83 -11.32
CA ALA A 81 -2.55 -5.93 -11.02
C ALA A 81 -2.05 -6.80 -9.86
N GLN A 82 -0.74 -7.08 -9.79
CA GLN A 82 -0.12 -7.79 -8.67
C GLN A 82 -0.28 -7.02 -7.35
N ILE A 83 -0.03 -5.71 -7.35
CA ILE A 83 -0.22 -4.85 -6.18
C ILE A 83 -1.67 -4.89 -5.71
N LYS A 84 -2.63 -4.72 -6.62
CA LYS A 84 -4.07 -4.76 -6.29
C LYS A 84 -4.49 -6.11 -5.69
N ARG A 85 -4.01 -7.22 -6.25
CA ARG A 85 -4.30 -8.56 -5.74
C ARG A 85 -3.72 -8.76 -4.34
N ALA A 86 -2.45 -8.42 -4.13
CA ALA A 86 -1.80 -8.53 -2.83
C ALA A 86 -2.49 -7.67 -1.76
N ALA A 87 -2.91 -6.46 -2.13
CA ALA A 87 -3.66 -5.56 -1.27
C ALA A 87 -5.02 -6.15 -0.86
N LEU A 88 -5.78 -6.70 -1.82
CA LEU A 88 -7.05 -7.36 -1.56
C LEU A 88 -6.88 -8.59 -0.64
N ASP A 89 -5.83 -9.37 -0.86
CA ASP A 89 -5.52 -10.54 -0.02
C ASP A 89 -5.14 -10.13 1.41
N ALA A 90 -4.40 -9.02 1.59
CA ALA A 90 -4.11 -8.44 2.90
C ALA A 90 -5.40 -7.94 3.59
N TRP A 91 -6.23 -7.17 2.87
CA TRP A 91 -7.50 -6.63 3.38
C TRP A 91 -8.45 -7.74 3.85
N ASN A 92 -8.67 -8.75 3.01
CA ASN A 92 -9.57 -9.88 3.33
C ASN A 92 -9.05 -10.74 4.48
N ARG A 93 -7.74 -10.85 4.66
CA ARG A 93 -7.16 -11.54 5.83
C ARG A 93 -7.45 -10.77 7.11
N ALA A 94 -7.20 -9.46 7.11
CA ALA A 94 -7.48 -8.62 8.27
C ALA A 94 -8.97 -8.61 8.65
N HIS A 95 -9.88 -8.53 7.67
CA HIS A 95 -11.32 -8.61 7.92
C HIS A 95 -11.73 -9.94 8.58
N ARG A 96 -11.23 -11.07 8.09
CA ARG A 96 -11.55 -12.39 8.66
C ARG A 96 -11.03 -12.56 10.10
N THR A 97 -9.92 -11.91 10.46
CA THR A 97 -9.39 -11.94 11.83
C THR A 97 -10.25 -11.12 12.80
N CYS A 98 -11.01 -10.13 12.32
CA CYS A 98 -11.89 -9.32 13.15
C CYS A 98 -13.30 -9.91 13.35
N GLU A 99 -13.69 -10.92 12.55
CA GLU A 99 -15.01 -11.59 12.64
C GLU A 99 -15.00 -12.87 13.49
N GLY A 100 -13.86 -13.23 14.07
CA GLY A 100 -13.69 -14.38 14.98
C GLY A 100 -13.42 -13.95 16.41
#